data_AF-A0AAV7KBL7-F1
#
_entry.id   AF-A0AAV7KBL7-F1
#
_cell.length_a   1.000
_cell.length_b   1.000
_cell.length_c   1.000
_cell.angle_alpha   90.00
_cell.angle_beta   90.00
_cell.angle_gamma   90.00
#
_symmetry.space_group_name_H-M   'P 1'
#
loop_
_entity.id
_entity.type
_entity.pdbx_description
1 polymer ?
#
loop_
_entity_poly.entity_id
_entity_poly.type
_entity_poly.pdbx_seq_one_letter_code
_entity_poly.pdbx_strand_id
1 'polypeptide(L)'
;MLCANMSGTEKYPLLAIGKSKQPRSFPKDLSKLPIRYEATKNAWMTGFIFEKWIRRWDSSLRMNKRNICLLVDNCSAHPKSVSLTNICLKFLPANTTSIMQPMDMGVIKNWKANYKSRLNSRIINVMDGNLSLRALGIAKSITLLDALYLCRMSWDAVEGNTIAKCYQKGGFVKRDFIQSEGYEFNLDDDHMLDDVSLPSNMSLEEFENFITIDSEIPVSGDLSDVELLDITRKKIRVEDSESDGDNLRLSLE
;
A
#
# COMPACT_ATOMS: atom_id res chain seq x y z
N MET A 1 0.05 -2.31 0.84
CA MET A 1 -1.02 -1.39 1.28
C MET A 1 -0.60 0.04 0.96
N LEU A 2 -1.44 0.74 0.20
CA LEU A 2 -1.32 2.15 -0.17
C LEU A 2 -2.34 2.94 0.66
N CYS A 3 -2.00 4.16 1.05
CA CYS A 3 -2.92 5.03 1.77
C CYS A 3 -2.50 6.50 1.62
N ALA A 4 -3.45 7.37 1.33
CA ALA A 4 -3.25 8.80 1.17
C ALA A 4 -4.47 9.56 1.68
N ASN A 5 -4.34 10.86 1.89
CA ASN A 5 -5.47 11.72 2.24
C ASN A 5 -6.22 12.20 0.98
N MET A 6 -7.43 12.70 1.19
CA MET A 6 -8.33 13.14 0.10
C MET A 6 -7.75 14.21 -0.82
N SER A 7 -6.90 15.10 -0.29
CA SER A 7 -6.24 16.14 -1.10
C SER A 7 -4.98 15.66 -1.82
N GLY A 8 -4.53 14.42 -1.58
CA GLY A 8 -3.28 13.89 -2.14
C GLY A 8 -2.00 14.53 -1.57
N THR A 9 -2.11 15.40 -0.57
CA THR A 9 -0.98 16.11 0.04
C THR A 9 -0.20 15.27 1.04
N GLU A 10 -0.81 14.21 1.57
CA GLU A 10 -0.18 13.29 2.51
C GLU A 10 -0.35 11.86 2.01
N LYS A 11 0.78 11.17 1.83
CA LYS A 11 0.85 9.74 1.50
C LYS A 11 1.46 9.02 2.69
N TYR A 12 0.76 8.01 3.22
CA TYR A 12 1.30 7.20 4.30
C TYR A 12 2.37 6.23 3.77
N PRO A 13 3.41 5.89 4.55
CA PRO A 13 4.42 4.94 4.13
C PRO A 13 3.84 3.60 3.72
N LEU A 14 4.32 3.07 2.59
CA LEU A 14 3.92 1.77 2.06
C LEU A 14 4.15 0.65 3.08
N LEU A 15 3.27 -0.35 3.00
CA LEU A 15 3.47 -1.67 3.61
C LEU A 15 3.51 -2.73 2.50
N ALA A 16 4.61 -3.46 2.42
CA ALA A 16 4.77 -4.64 1.58
C ALA A 16 4.65 -5.92 2.43
N ILE A 17 4.07 -6.97 1.85
CA ILE A 17 3.98 -8.28 2.49
C ILE A 17 4.60 -9.31 1.54
N GLY A 18 5.53 -10.11 2.04
CA GLY A 18 6.14 -11.19 1.29
C GLY A 18 6.10 -12.53 2.03
N LYS A 19 6.69 -13.56 1.44
CA LYS A 19 6.68 -14.92 2.00
C LYS A 19 7.70 -15.15 3.10
N SER A 20 8.93 -14.70 2.87
CA SER A 20 10.03 -14.86 3.82
C SER A 20 10.15 -13.65 4.73
N LYS A 21 10.37 -13.87 6.03
CA LYS A 21 10.66 -12.78 6.99
C LYS A 21 11.95 -12.04 6.65
N GLN A 22 12.95 -12.76 6.15
CA GLN A 22 14.26 -12.21 5.79
C GLN A 22 14.76 -12.86 4.50
N PRO A 23 14.29 -12.37 3.34
CA PRO A 23 14.83 -12.73 2.03
C PRO A 23 16.35 -12.49 1.97
N ARG A 24 17.07 -13.31 1.18
CA ARG A 24 18.56 -13.22 1.07
C ARG A 24 19.04 -11.85 0.59
N SER A 25 18.24 -11.15 -0.21
CA SER A 25 18.56 -9.82 -0.73
C SER A 25 18.42 -8.69 0.30
N PHE A 26 17.85 -8.97 1.49
CA PHE A 26 17.62 -7.93 2.49
C PHE A 26 18.85 -7.70 3.37
N PRO A 27 19.04 -6.48 3.87
CA PRO A 27 20.03 -6.21 4.91
C PRO A 27 19.70 -7.00 6.20
N LYS A 28 20.71 -7.18 7.05
CA LYS A 28 20.52 -7.77 8.39
C LYS A 28 19.56 -6.95 9.24
N ASP A 29 19.68 -5.62 9.15
CA ASP A 29 18.82 -4.66 9.84
C ASP A 29 17.66 -4.24 8.92
N LEU A 30 16.47 -4.75 9.21
CA LEU A 30 15.26 -4.49 8.43
C LEU A 30 14.73 -3.06 8.57
N SER A 31 15.20 -2.28 9.56
CA SER A 31 14.82 -0.87 9.68
C SER A 31 15.35 -0.01 8.53
N LYS A 32 16.36 -0.51 7.81
CA LYS A 32 16.97 0.13 6.63
C LYS A 32 16.22 -0.13 5.33
N LEU A 33 15.13 -0.89 5.35
CA LEU A 33 14.32 -1.10 4.17
C LEU A 33 13.62 0.19 3.73
N PRO A 34 13.47 0.45 2.42
CA PRO A 34 12.81 1.67 1.92
C PRO A 34 11.29 1.68 2.17
N ILE A 35 10.72 0.53 2.50
CA ILE A 35 9.30 0.30 2.73
C ILE A 35 9.16 -0.61 3.95
N ARG A 36 8.09 -0.44 4.75
CA ARG A 36 7.78 -1.38 5.82
C ARG A 36 7.45 -2.75 5.23
N TYR A 37 8.04 -3.79 5.80
CA TYR A 37 7.88 -5.15 5.29
C TYR A 37 7.37 -6.07 6.40
N GLU A 38 6.34 -6.84 6.09
CA GLU A 38 5.84 -7.94 6.92
C GLU A 38 5.90 -9.24 6.11
N ALA A 39 5.80 -10.37 6.79
CA ALA A 39 5.82 -11.67 6.11
C ALA A 39 4.74 -12.62 6.61
N THR A 40 4.07 -13.24 5.64
CA THR A 40 3.07 -14.32 5.84
C THR A 40 3.35 -15.43 4.86
N LYS A 41 2.94 -16.66 5.17
CA LYS A 41 3.17 -17.83 4.31
C LYS A 41 2.70 -17.61 2.86
N ASN A 42 1.56 -16.94 2.70
CA ASN A 42 0.93 -16.69 1.41
C ASN A 42 1.24 -15.30 0.83
N ALA A 43 2.01 -14.46 1.54
CA ALA A 43 2.24 -13.06 1.22
C ALA A 43 0.95 -12.20 1.15
N TRP A 44 -0.08 -12.58 1.90
CA TRP A 44 -1.36 -11.88 1.96
C TRP A 44 -1.48 -10.98 3.19
N MET A 45 -2.37 -9.98 3.08
CA MET A 45 -2.87 -9.24 4.23
C MET A 45 -3.63 -10.15 5.18
N THR A 46 -3.45 -9.95 6.49
CA THR A 46 -4.18 -10.65 7.53
C THR A 46 -4.70 -9.65 8.55
N GLY A 47 -5.77 -10.00 9.29
CA GLY A 47 -6.30 -9.15 10.35
C GLY A 47 -5.26 -8.74 11.38
N PHE A 48 -4.34 -9.66 11.72
CA PHE A 48 -3.22 -9.39 12.63
C PHE A 48 -2.26 -8.32 12.08
N ILE A 49 -1.88 -8.43 10.80
CA ILE A 49 -0.98 -7.44 10.19
C ILE A 49 -1.66 -6.09 10.05
N PHE A 50 -2.92 -6.07 9.64
CA PHE A 50 -3.71 -4.85 9.54
C PHE A 50 -3.83 -4.17 10.92
N GLU A 51 -4.20 -4.91 11.97
CA GLU A 51 -4.31 -4.40 13.34
C GLU A 51 -2.97 -3.83 13.84
N LYS A 52 -1.87 -4.56 13.64
CA LYS A 52 -0.52 -4.09 13.99
C LYS A 52 -0.16 -2.80 13.25
N TRP A 53 -0.47 -2.73 11.96
CA TRP A 53 -0.20 -1.57 11.11
C TRP A 53 -0.99 -0.34 11.55
N ILE A 54 -2.30 -0.49 11.81
CA ILE A 54 -3.18 0.62 12.18
C ILE A 54 -2.94 1.11 13.61
N ARG A 55 -2.67 0.22 14.58
CA ARG A 55 -2.33 0.61 15.97
C ARG A 55 -1.03 1.41 16.05
N ARG A 56 -0.04 1.03 15.24
CA ARG A 56 1.21 1.80 15.12
C ARG A 56 0.95 3.19 14.56
N TRP A 57 0.06 3.31 13.59
CA TRP A 57 -0.33 4.60 13.03
C TRP A 57 -1.10 5.45 14.07
N ASP A 58 -2.08 4.87 14.75
CA ASP A 58 -2.86 5.51 15.81
C ASP A 58 -1.96 6.10 16.90
N SER A 59 -0.98 5.32 17.36
CA SER A 59 0.02 5.77 18.34
C SER A 59 0.86 6.94 17.83
N SER A 60 1.25 6.93 16.54
CA SER A 60 1.97 8.05 15.94
C SER A 60 1.09 9.31 15.84
N LEU A 61 -0.19 9.15 15.50
CA LEU A 61 -1.13 10.27 15.44
C LEU A 61 -1.40 10.85 16.83
N ARG A 62 -1.50 10.00 17.85
CA ARG A 62 -1.59 10.41 19.27
C ARG A 62 -0.41 11.27 19.70
N MET A 63 0.81 10.84 19.41
CA MET A 63 2.02 11.62 19.72
C MET A 63 2.02 12.98 18.99
N ASN A 64 1.49 13.01 17.77
CA ASN A 64 1.36 14.24 16.98
C ASN A 64 0.09 15.06 17.28
N LYS A 65 -0.75 14.62 18.23
CA LYS A 65 -2.05 15.25 18.56
C LYS A 65 -2.96 15.45 17.35
N ARG A 66 -2.94 14.49 16.40
CA ARG A 66 -3.75 14.53 15.17
C ARG A 66 -4.84 13.47 15.23
N ASN A 67 -6.02 13.81 14.71
CA ASN A 67 -7.12 12.86 14.50
C ASN A 67 -7.42 12.74 13.01
N ILE A 68 -7.72 11.53 12.55
CA ILE A 68 -8.09 11.27 11.16
C ILE A 68 -9.32 10.35 11.08
N CYS A 69 -9.98 10.37 9.93
CA CYS A 69 -10.93 9.34 9.53
C CYS A 69 -10.29 8.50 8.42
N LEU A 70 -10.23 7.19 8.61
CA LEU A 70 -9.67 6.26 7.63
C LEU A 70 -10.80 5.45 6.98
N LEU A 71 -10.92 5.57 5.67
CA LEU A 71 -11.84 4.78 4.85
C LEU A 71 -11.16 3.48 4.43
N VAL A 72 -11.81 2.35 4.67
CA VAL A 72 -11.29 1.01 4.36
C VAL A 72 -12.38 0.18 3.69
N ASP A 73 -12.00 -0.65 2.73
CA ASP A 73 -12.90 -1.62 2.10
C ASP A 73 -13.35 -2.72 3.10
N ASN A 74 -14.50 -3.32 2.82
CA ASN A 74 -15.07 -4.38 3.65
C ASN A 74 -14.45 -5.75 3.34
N CYS A 75 -13.12 -5.87 3.52
CA CYS A 75 -12.35 -7.11 3.37
C CYS A 75 -12.29 -7.90 4.70
N SER A 76 -12.28 -9.24 4.64
CA SER A 76 -12.17 -10.09 5.84
C SER A 76 -10.85 -9.88 6.61
N ALA A 77 -9.80 -9.43 5.92
CA ALA A 77 -8.52 -9.08 6.52
C ALA A 77 -8.56 -7.75 7.32
N HIS A 78 -9.68 -7.03 7.33
CA HIS A 78 -9.83 -5.74 8.01
C HIS A 78 -10.79 -5.90 9.21
N PRO A 79 -10.27 -6.25 10.41
CA PRO A 79 -11.11 -6.47 11.58
C PRO A 79 -11.92 -5.23 11.95
N LYS A 80 -13.22 -5.41 12.13
CA LYS A 80 -14.16 -4.32 12.47
C LYS A 80 -14.00 -3.81 13.91
N SER A 81 -13.53 -4.67 14.80
CA SER A 81 -13.36 -4.38 16.22
C SER A 81 -11.89 -4.13 16.57
N VAL A 82 -11.39 -2.94 16.22
CA VAL A 82 -10.08 -2.45 16.69
C VAL A 82 -10.32 -1.20 17.51
N SER A 83 -9.90 -1.21 18.77
CA SER A 83 -9.96 -0.03 19.64
C SER A 83 -8.83 0.94 19.26
N LEU A 84 -9.22 2.11 18.74
CA LEU A 84 -8.34 3.19 18.25
C LEU A 84 -8.78 4.51 18.88
N THR A 85 -7.82 5.40 19.15
CA THR A 85 -8.07 6.65 19.88
C THR A 85 -8.02 7.89 18.98
N ASN A 86 -7.21 7.86 17.94
CA ASN A 86 -6.94 8.98 17.04
C ASN A 86 -7.34 8.69 15.58
N ILE A 87 -7.64 7.43 15.25
CA ILE A 87 -8.17 7.00 13.96
C ILE A 87 -9.64 6.61 14.12
N CYS A 88 -10.55 7.35 13.47
CA CYS A 88 -11.92 6.90 13.24
C CYS A 88 -11.93 5.98 12.02
N LEU A 89 -12.08 4.67 12.25
CA LEU A 89 -12.12 3.68 11.18
C LEU A 89 -13.55 3.57 10.61
N LYS A 90 -13.69 3.78 9.29
CA LYS A 90 -14.97 3.69 8.58
C LYS A 90 -14.85 2.70 7.42
N PHE A 91 -15.75 1.73 7.41
CA PHE A 91 -15.82 0.72 6.35
C PHE A 91 -16.75 1.19 5.24
N LEU A 92 -16.30 1.05 4.00
CA LEU A 92 -17.15 1.24 2.83
C LEU A 92 -18.21 0.13 2.77
N PRO A 93 -19.39 0.39 2.17
CA PRO A 93 -20.40 -0.64 2.01
C PRO A 93 -19.85 -1.83 1.21
N ALA A 94 -20.41 -3.02 1.46
CA ALA A 94 -20.04 -4.21 0.69
C ALA A 94 -20.26 -3.99 -0.81
N ASN A 95 -19.40 -4.57 -1.65
CA ASN A 95 -19.48 -4.51 -3.11
C ASN A 95 -19.42 -3.10 -3.73
N THR A 96 -18.86 -2.12 -3.00
CA THR A 96 -18.67 -0.75 -3.52
C THR A 96 -17.23 -0.44 -3.91
N THR A 97 -16.31 -1.41 -3.83
CA THR A 97 -14.88 -1.20 -4.08
C THR A 97 -14.63 -0.54 -5.44
N SER A 98 -15.22 -1.06 -6.51
CA SER A 98 -15.08 -0.53 -7.87
C SER A 98 -15.81 0.80 -8.13
N ILE A 99 -16.64 1.29 -7.21
CA ILE A 99 -17.52 2.45 -7.43
C ILE A 99 -17.21 3.60 -6.46
N MET A 100 -16.64 3.30 -5.29
CA MET A 100 -16.40 4.31 -4.26
C MET A 100 -14.97 4.31 -3.73
N GLN A 101 -14.22 3.20 -3.80
CA GLN A 101 -12.93 3.12 -3.11
C GLN A 101 -11.87 3.91 -3.91
N PRO A 102 -11.31 5.01 -3.36
CA PRO A 102 -10.46 5.92 -4.16
C PRO A 102 -9.14 5.29 -4.63
N MET A 103 -8.59 4.33 -3.90
CA MET A 103 -7.37 3.65 -4.32
C MET A 103 -7.61 2.81 -5.58
N ASP A 104 -8.77 2.17 -5.67
CA ASP A 104 -9.23 1.37 -6.80
C ASP A 104 -9.79 2.23 -7.95
N MET A 105 -10.04 3.53 -7.70
CA MET A 105 -10.47 4.52 -8.71
C MET A 105 -9.37 5.07 -9.62
N GLY A 106 -8.13 4.60 -9.47
CA GLY A 106 -7.04 5.01 -10.35
C GLY A 106 -5.69 5.13 -9.65
N VAL A 107 -5.66 5.35 -8.33
CA VAL A 107 -4.38 5.50 -7.60
C VAL A 107 -3.52 4.23 -7.72
N ILE A 108 -4.13 3.04 -7.57
CA ILE A 108 -3.42 1.77 -7.75
C ILE A 108 -2.98 1.57 -9.21
N LYS A 109 -3.84 1.88 -10.19
CA LYS A 109 -3.51 1.80 -11.63
C LYS A 109 -2.30 2.69 -11.93
N ASN A 110 -2.34 3.94 -11.50
CA ASN A 110 -1.26 4.91 -11.65
C ASN A 110 0.03 4.46 -10.98
N TRP A 111 -0.04 3.98 -9.73
CA TRP A 111 1.12 3.46 -9.02
C TRP A 111 1.75 2.26 -9.74
N LYS A 112 0.93 1.32 -10.23
CA LYS A 112 1.40 0.18 -11.04
C LYS A 112 2.07 0.64 -12.33
N ALA A 113 1.51 1.64 -13.00
CA ALA A 113 2.07 2.22 -14.21
C ALA A 113 3.44 2.87 -13.96
N ASN A 114 3.55 3.68 -12.91
CA ASN A 114 4.82 4.23 -12.44
C ASN A 114 5.86 3.12 -12.15
N TYR A 115 5.46 2.05 -11.47
CA TYR A 115 6.34 0.90 -11.21
C TYR A 115 6.82 0.21 -12.48
N LYS A 116 5.91 -0.06 -13.40
CA LYS A 116 6.19 -0.76 -14.66
C LYS A 116 7.04 0.07 -15.62
N SER A 117 6.77 1.37 -15.69
CA SER A 117 7.61 2.30 -16.45
C SER A 117 9.05 2.34 -15.93
N ARG A 118 9.22 2.42 -14.60
CA ARG A 118 10.55 2.42 -13.97
C ARG A 118 11.28 1.09 -14.13
N LEU A 119 10.57 -0.02 -13.98
CA LEU A 119 11.09 -1.36 -14.21
C LEU A 119 11.63 -1.49 -15.64
N ASN A 120 10.82 -1.09 -16.63
CA ASN A 120 11.19 -1.17 -18.03
C ASN A 120 12.37 -0.23 -18.36
N SER A 121 12.35 1.01 -17.86
CA SER A 121 13.47 1.96 -18.00
C SER A 121 14.78 1.40 -17.43
N ARG A 122 14.72 0.73 -16.26
CA ARG A 122 15.89 0.07 -15.68
C ARG A 122 16.42 -1.04 -16.59
N ILE A 123 15.54 -1.86 -17.17
CA ILE A 123 15.94 -2.93 -18.07
C ILE A 123 16.62 -2.36 -19.32
N ILE A 124 16.03 -1.35 -19.96
CA ILE A 124 16.59 -0.68 -21.15
C ILE A 124 17.96 -0.09 -20.84
N ASN A 125 18.10 0.69 -19.76
CA ASN A 125 19.37 1.32 -19.40
C ASN A 125 20.49 0.30 -19.17
N VAL A 126 20.18 -0.87 -18.62
CA VAL A 126 21.17 -1.95 -18.44
C VAL A 126 21.52 -2.63 -19.77
N MET A 127 20.55 -2.79 -20.67
CA MET A 127 20.79 -3.34 -22.02
C MET A 127 21.64 -2.40 -22.87
N ASP A 128 21.37 -1.09 -22.84
CA ASP A 128 22.14 -0.09 -23.59
C ASP A 128 23.59 -0.02 -23.11
N GLY A 129 23.82 -0.23 -21.81
CA GLY A 129 25.16 -0.35 -21.23
C GLY A 129 25.87 -1.67 -21.51
N ASN A 130 25.13 -2.73 -21.89
CA ASN A 130 25.69 -4.04 -22.21
C ASN A 130 24.77 -4.84 -23.16
N LEU A 131 25.03 -4.70 -24.45
CA LEU A 131 24.23 -5.29 -25.54
C LEU A 131 24.21 -6.83 -25.53
N SER A 132 25.07 -7.50 -24.76
CA SER A 132 25.05 -8.96 -24.61
C SER A 132 23.97 -9.47 -23.65
N LEU A 133 23.44 -8.59 -22.79
CA LEU A 133 22.41 -8.96 -21.82
C LEU A 133 21.03 -8.94 -22.47
N ARG A 134 20.25 -10.00 -22.24
CA ARG A 134 18.85 -10.07 -22.65
C ARG A 134 17.94 -9.51 -21.56
N ALA A 135 16.87 -8.84 -21.96
CA ALA A 135 15.84 -8.29 -21.07
C ALA A 135 15.38 -9.29 -19.99
N LEU A 136 15.10 -10.54 -20.38
CA LEU A 136 14.69 -11.60 -19.45
C LEU A 136 15.75 -11.91 -18.37
N GLY A 137 17.04 -11.88 -18.74
CA GLY A 137 18.13 -12.10 -17.79
C GLY A 137 18.21 -10.98 -16.76
N ILE A 138 18.06 -9.74 -17.22
CA ILE A 138 18.06 -8.55 -16.35
C ILE A 138 16.84 -8.58 -15.43
N ALA A 139 15.64 -8.83 -15.96
CA ALA A 139 14.42 -8.93 -15.15
C ALA A 139 14.53 -10.00 -14.07
N LYS A 140 15.14 -11.17 -14.36
CA LYS A 140 15.39 -12.22 -13.36
C LYS A 140 16.43 -11.86 -12.31
N SER A 141 17.31 -10.90 -12.60
CA SER A 141 18.32 -10.42 -11.64
C SER A 141 17.77 -9.41 -10.62
N ILE A 142 16.57 -8.88 -10.87
CA ILE A 142 15.94 -7.92 -9.97
C ILE A 142 15.58 -8.61 -8.66
N THR A 143 16.19 -8.14 -7.58
CA THR A 143 15.96 -8.70 -6.26
C THR A 143 14.68 -8.14 -5.65
N LEU A 144 14.19 -8.78 -4.58
CA LEU A 144 13.08 -8.23 -3.82
C LEU A 144 13.43 -6.86 -3.19
N LEU A 145 14.71 -6.62 -2.86
CA LEU A 145 15.13 -5.31 -2.36
C LEU A 145 15.02 -4.24 -3.45
N ASP A 146 15.48 -4.53 -4.67
CA ASP A 146 15.30 -3.64 -5.82
C ASP A 146 13.82 -3.33 -6.06
N ALA A 147 12.96 -4.37 -5.99
CA ALA A 147 11.51 -4.20 -6.12
C ALA A 147 10.93 -3.28 -5.05
N LEU A 148 11.37 -3.37 -3.79
CA LEU A 148 10.93 -2.46 -2.73
C LEU A 148 11.36 -1.00 -3.01
N TYR A 149 12.56 -0.77 -3.52
CA TYR A 149 12.97 0.57 -3.94
C TYR A 149 12.10 1.10 -5.08
N LEU A 150 11.85 0.28 -6.10
CA LEU A 150 10.96 0.63 -7.21
C LEU A 150 9.56 0.96 -6.71
N CYS A 151 8.98 0.14 -5.82
CA CYS A 151 7.68 0.39 -5.20
C CYS A 151 7.64 1.75 -4.48
N ARG A 152 8.71 2.10 -3.75
CA ARG A 152 8.78 3.35 -2.98
C ARG A 152 8.83 4.54 -3.91
N MET A 153 9.73 4.51 -4.89
CA MET A 153 9.88 5.56 -5.90
C MET A 153 8.60 5.76 -6.71
N SER A 154 7.91 4.66 -7.03
CA SER A 154 6.64 4.70 -7.76
C SER A 154 5.53 5.32 -6.92
N TRP A 155 5.51 5.04 -5.61
CA TRP A 155 4.55 5.67 -4.71
C TRP A 155 4.82 7.15 -4.50
N ASP A 156 6.08 7.54 -4.45
CA ASP A 156 6.47 8.95 -4.38
C ASP A 156 6.11 9.71 -5.66
N ALA A 157 6.15 9.04 -6.81
CA ALA A 157 5.81 9.62 -8.11
C ALA A 157 4.31 9.88 -8.33
N VAL A 158 3.41 9.13 -7.67
CA VAL A 158 1.95 9.39 -7.79
C VAL A 158 1.64 10.82 -7.34
N GLU A 159 1.10 11.64 -8.23
CA GLU A 159 0.81 13.03 -7.92
C GLU A 159 -0.38 13.20 -6.98
N GLY A 160 -0.33 14.27 -6.17
CA GLY A 160 -1.44 14.61 -5.27
C GLY A 160 -2.73 14.93 -6.03
N ASN A 161 -2.62 15.53 -7.23
CA ASN A 161 -3.75 15.82 -8.10
C ASN A 161 -4.43 14.52 -8.58
N THR A 162 -3.65 13.52 -8.99
CA THR A 162 -4.15 12.18 -9.35
C THR A 162 -4.94 11.56 -8.21
N ILE A 163 -4.41 11.62 -6.98
CA ILE A 163 -5.11 11.12 -5.78
C ILE A 163 -6.40 11.90 -5.55
N ALA A 164 -6.36 13.24 -5.59
CA ALA A 164 -7.53 14.07 -5.37
C ALA A 164 -8.65 13.80 -6.39
N LYS A 165 -8.32 13.67 -7.68
CA LYS A 165 -9.26 13.28 -8.73
C LYS A 165 -9.88 11.89 -8.46
N CYS A 166 -9.10 10.92 -7.98
CA CYS A 166 -9.62 9.59 -7.63
C CYS A 166 -10.61 9.65 -6.44
N TYR A 167 -10.35 10.48 -5.44
CA TYR A 167 -11.30 10.72 -4.34
C TYR A 167 -12.58 11.38 -4.84
N GLN A 168 -12.45 12.40 -5.68
CA GLN A 168 -13.58 13.07 -6.32
C GLN A 168 -14.43 12.07 -7.13
N LYS A 169 -13.78 11.21 -7.94
CA LYS A 169 -14.43 10.14 -8.72
C LYS A 169 -15.16 9.13 -7.83
N GLY A 170 -14.61 8.81 -6.65
CA GLY A 170 -15.30 8.01 -5.63
C GLY A 170 -16.42 8.74 -4.86
N GLY A 171 -16.76 9.98 -5.23
CA GLY A 171 -17.81 10.79 -4.62
C GLY A 171 -17.37 11.62 -3.40
N PHE A 172 -16.07 11.65 -3.08
CA PHE A 172 -15.54 12.42 -1.95
C PHE A 172 -15.12 13.82 -2.39
N VAL A 173 -16.06 14.76 -2.32
CA VAL A 173 -15.84 16.18 -2.64
C VAL A 173 -15.97 17.05 -1.39
N LYS A 174 -15.18 18.12 -1.29
CA LYS A 174 -15.41 19.15 -0.26
C LYS A 174 -16.69 19.92 -0.60
N ARG A 175 -17.51 20.21 0.41
CA ARG A 175 -18.80 20.91 0.25
C ARG A 175 -18.68 22.25 -0.48
N ASP A 176 -17.55 22.94 -0.32
CA ASP A 176 -17.31 24.25 -0.95
C ASP A 176 -17.31 24.19 -2.50
N PHE A 177 -17.09 23.00 -3.09
CA PHE A 177 -17.13 22.79 -4.56
C PHE A 177 -18.52 22.47 -5.10
N ILE A 178 -19.49 22.15 -4.24
CA ILE A 178 -20.86 21.79 -4.67
C ILE A 178 -21.67 23.05 -5.02
N GLN A 179 -21.25 24.24 -4.55
CA GLN A 179 -21.95 25.51 -4.79
C GLN A 179 -21.59 26.22 -6.11
N SER A 180 -20.53 25.81 -6.82
CA SER A 180 -20.30 26.31 -8.18
C SER A 180 -21.14 25.50 -9.17
N GLU A 181 -22.33 25.99 -9.51
CA GLU A 181 -23.14 25.45 -10.59
C GLU A 181 -22.28 25.36 -11.87
N GLY A 182 -22.10 24.14 -12.40
CA GLY A 182 -21.43 23.91 -13.69
C GLY A 182 -20.12 23.12 -13.67
N TYR A 183 -19.68 22.53 -12.54
CA TYR A 183 -18.53 21.63 -12.54
C TYR A 183 -18.92 20.25 -13.13
N GLU A 184 -18.77 20.11 -14.44
CA GLU A 184 -18.84 18.81 -15.11
C GLU A 184 -17.64 17.96 -14.67
N PHE A 185 -17.96 16.84 -14.04
CA PHE A 185 -17.00 15.82 -13.66
C PHE A 185 -16.53 15.12 -14.94
N ASN A 186 -15.47 15.61 -15.58
CA ASN A 186 -14.76 14.84 -16.61
C ASN A 186 -14.06 13.66 -15.92
N LEU A 187 -14.82 12.58 -15.79
CA LEU A 187 -14.50 11.31 -15.11
C LEU A 187 -13.75 10.33 -16.02
N ASP A 188 -13.33 10.78 -17.20
CA ASP A 188 -12.64 9.94 -18.17
C ASP A 188 -11.35 9.41 -17.54
N ASP A 189 -11.20 8.07 -17.56
CA ASP A 189 -10.03 7.36 -17.05
C ASP A 189 -8.73 7.72 -17.80
N ASP A 190 -8.85 8.43 -18.92
CA ASP A 190 -7.78 8.80 -19.84
C ASP A 190 -6.69 9.65 -19.17
N HIS A 191 -7.07 10.48 -18.19
CA HIS A 191 -6.15 11.41 -17.52
C HIS A 191 -5.47 10.86 -16.26
N MET A 192 -5.70 9.59 -15.90
CA MET A 192 -5.12 8.99 -14.69
C MET A 192 -3.66 8.57 -14.87
N LEU A 193 -3.13 8.63 -16.08
CA LEU A 193 -1.75 8.27 -16.40
C LEU A 193 -0.93 9.46 -16.95
N ASP A 194 -1.47 10.68 -16.91
CA ASP A 194 -0.81 11.88 -17.44
C ASP A 194 0.57 12.15 -16.80
N ASP A 195 0.74 11.80 -15.53
CA ASP A 195 1.98 11.93 -14.76
C ASP A 195 2.92 10.71 -14.91
N VAL A 196 2.55 9.71 -15.71
CA VAL A 196 3.34 8.50 -15.96
C VAL A 196 4.09 8.61 -17.27
N SER A 197 5.41 8.44 -17.20
CA SER A 197 6.23 8.38 -18.41
C SER A 197 5.98 7.07 -19.17
N LEU A 198 5.43 7.15 -20.39
CA LEU A 198 5.33 6.01 -21.30
C LEU A 198 6.73 5.52 -21.68
N PRO A 199 7.02 4.21 -21.59
CA PRO A 199 8.32 3.72 -22.03
C PRO A 199 8.50 3.82 -23.54
N SER A 200 9.69 4.22 -23.99
CA SER A 200 9.98 4.52 -25.40
C SER A 200 9.92 3.33 -26.36
N ASN A 201 9.90 2.11 -25.83
CA ASN A 201 9.93 0.86 -26.60
C ASN A 201 8.55 0.19 -26.74
N MET A 202 7.47 0.87 -26.36
CA MET A 202 6.12 0.32 -26.43
C MET A 202 5.08 1.40 -26.76
N SER A 203 4.01 1.00 -27.42
CA SER A 203 2.83 1.83 -27.63
C SER A 203 2.04 2.02 -26.33
N LEU A 204 1.12 2.99 -26.33
CA LEU A 204 0.21 3.22 -25.21
C LEU A 204 -0.64 1.97 -24.89
N GLU A 205 -1.20 1.33 -25.92
CA GLU A 205 -2.01 0.11 -25.78
C GLU A 205 -1.22 -1.06 -25.17
N GLU A 206 0.01 -1.29 -25.65
CA GLU A 206 0.89 -2.30 -25.06
C GLU A 206 1.21 -2.00 -23.60
N PHE A 207 1.37 -0.73 -23.25
CA PHE A 207 1.66 -0.32 -21.89
C PHE A 207 0.46 -0.50 -20.97
N GLU A 208 -0.75 -0.16 -21.43
CA GLU A 208 -1.97 -0.41 -20.68
C GLU A 208 -2.19 -1.90 -20.41
N ASN A 209 -1.96 -2.75 -21.41
CA ASN A 209 -1.98 -4.21 -21.24
C ASN A 209 -0.90 -4.68 -20.26
N PHE A 210 0.29 -4.10 -20.35
CA PHE A 210 1.35 -4.41 -19.40
C PHE A 210 0.97 -4.01 -17.98
N ILE A 211 0.25 -2.90 -17.76
CA ILE A 211 -0.21 -2.41 -16.46
C ILE A 211 -1.21 -3.36 -15.79
N THR A 212 -2.00 -4.10 -16.55
CA THR A 212 -3.10 -4.93 -16.01
C THR A 212 -2.79 -6.42 -15.94
N ILE A 213 -1.63 -6.87 -16.42
CA ILE A 213 -1.24 -8.30 -16.46
C ILE A 213 -1.32 -9.04 -15.12
N ASP A 214 -1.23 -8.32 -14.00
CA ASP A 214 -1.22 -8.86 -12.63
C ASP A 214 -2.53 -8.60 -11.86
N SER A 215 -3.60 -8.18 -12.55
CA SER A 215 -4.87 -7.81 -11.90
C SER A 215 -5.61 -8.99 -11.25
N GLU A 216 -5.35 -10.23 -11.67
CA GLU A 216 -6.01 -11.43 -11.15
C GLU A 216 -5.29 -12.08 -9.95
N ILE A 217 -4.16 -11.52 -9.50
CA ILE A 217 -3.39 -12.12 -8.40
C ILE A 217 -4.09 -11.84 -7.05
N PRO A 218 -4.44 -12.88 -6.25
CA PRO A 218 -5.07 -12.69 -4.94
C PRO A 218 -4.12 -12.01 -3.94
N VAL A 219 -4.61 -10.98 -3.25
CA VAL A 219 -3.83 -10.16 -2.27
C VAL A 219 -4.30 -10.31 -0.82
N SER A 220 -5.46 -10.96 -0.62
CA SER A 220 -6.09 -11.23 0.68
C SER A 220 -6.88 -12.54 0.60
N GLY A 221 -7.10 -13.17 1.74
CA GLY A 221 -7.92 -14.39 1.85
C GLY A 221 -8.18 -14.75 3.31
N ASP A 222 -9.05 -15.72 3.54
CA ASP A 222 -9.34 -16.20 4.88
C ASP A 222 -8.18 -17.04 5.42
N LEU A 223 -7.89 -16.86 6.71
CA LEU A 223 -6.87 -17.63 7.41
C LEU A 223 -7.34 -19.08 7.55
N SER A 224 -6.47 -20.03 7.26
CA SER A 224 -6.72 -21.44 7.60
C SER A 224 -6.69 -21.65 9.13
N ASP A 225 -7.33 -22.71 9.62
CA ASP A 225 -7.38 -23.05 11.06
C ASP A 225 -5.98 -23.14 11.69
N VAL A 226 -5.00 -23.65 10.95
CA VAL A 226 -3.60 -23.72 11.39
C VAL A 226 -3.00 -22.32 11.56
N GLU A 227 -3.35 -21.38 10.68
CA GLU A 227 -2.88 -20.00 10.75
C GLU A 227 -3.56 -19.23 11.89
N LEU A 228 -4.83 -19.50 12.19
CA LEU A 228 -5.52 -18.98 13.37
C LEU A 228 -4.83 -19.42 14.66
N LEU A 229 -4.44 -20.70 14.76
CA LEU A 229 -3.71 -21.22 15.92
C LEU A 229 -2.34 -20.55 16.09
N ASP A 230 -1.59 -20.33 15.01
CA ASP A 230 -0.28 -19.67 15.08
C ASP A 230 -0.37 -18.18 15.40
N ILE A 231 -1.42 -17.48 14.91
CA ILE A 231 -1.69 -16.08 15.28
C ILE A 231 -2.08 -16.00 16.76
N THR A 232 -2.93 -16.91 17.24
CA THR A 232 -3.35 -16.96 18.65
C THR A 232 -2.16 -17.18 19.57
N ARG A 233 -1.28 -18.14 19.23
CA ARG A 233 -0.03 -18.38 19.96
C ARG A 233 0.90 -17.17 19.97
N LYS A 234 0.98 -16.41 18.87
CA LYS A 234 1.78 -15.17 18.82
C LYS A 234 1.17 -14.05 19.65
N LYS A 235 -0.16 -13.92 19.66
CA LYS A 235 -0.86 -12.89 20.43
C LYS A 235 -0.64 -13.10 21.94
N ILE A 236 -0.80 -14.35 22.40
CA ILE A 236 -0.52 -14.75 23.80
C ILE A 236 0.91 -14.39 24.19
N ARG A 237 1.90 -14.74 23.36
CA ARG A 237 3.32 -14.44 23.65
C ARG A 237 3.65 -12.95 23.74
N VAL A 238 2.93 -12.09 23.03
CA VAL A 238 3.13 -10.63 23.08
C VAL A 238 2.49 -10.07 24.35
N GLU A 239 1.28 -10.51 24.70
CA GLU A 239 0.59 -10.12 25.93
C GLU A 239 1.37 -10.54 27.19
N ASP A 240 1.95 -11.74 27.20
CA ASP A 240 2.80 -12.22 28.30
C ASP A 240 4.08 -11.38 28.46
N SER A 241 4.66 -10.89 27.35
CA SER A 241 5.89 -10.08 27.38
C SER A 241 5.68 -8.61 27.77
N GLU A 242 4.46 -8.09 27.64
CA GLU A 242 4.10 -6.74 28.09
C GLU A 242 3.65 -6.71 29.57
N SER A 243 3.26 -7.86 30.13
CA SER A 243 2.88 -8.01 31.55
C SER A 243 4.06 -7.96 32.54
N ASP A 244 5.28 -8.32 32.10
CA ASP A 244 6.46 -8.37 32.97
C ASP A 244 7.17 -7.00 33.15
N GLY A 245 6.68 -5.94 32.48
CA GLY A 245 7.31 -4.61 32.47
C GLY A 245 6.94 -3.66 33.61
N ASP A 246 5.83 -3.92 34.34
CA ASP A 246 5.22 -2.91 35.24
C ASP A 246 5.36 -3.20 36.75
N ASN A 247 6.06 -4.26 37.16
CA ASN A 247 6.12 -4.68 38.58
C ASN A 247 7.42 -4.34 39.35
N LEU A 248 8.25 -3.40 38.88
CA LEU A 248 9.55 -3.10 39.53
C LEU A 248 9.79 -1.64 39.92
N ARG A 249 8.74 -0.86 40.18
CA ARG A 249 8.85 0.45 40.84
C ARG A 249 7.77 0.65 41.89
N LEU A 250 7.94 0.05 43.07
CA LEU A 250 7.32 0.50 44.32
C LEU A 250 7.99 -0.20 45.52
N SER A 251 9.29 0.01 45.71
CA SER A 251 9.95 -0.22 47.00
C SER A 251 11.27 0.58 47.04
N LEU A 252 11.21 1.85 47.42
CA LEU A 252 12.35 2.53 48.01
C LEU A 252 11.85 3.24 49.26
N GLU A 253 12.62 3.00 50.32
CA GLU A 253 12.61 3.60 51.66
C GLU A 253 12.49 5.12 51.65
#